data_AF-A0A9W4GZQ2-F1
#
_entry.id   AF-A0A9W4GZQ2-F1
#
_cell.length_a   1.000
_cell.length_b   1.000
_cell.length_c   1.000
_cell.angle_alpha   90.00
_cell.angle_beta   90.00
_cell.angle_gamma   90.00
#
_symmetry.space_group_name_H-M   'P 1'
#
loop_
_entity.id
_entity.type
_entity.pdbx_description
1 polymer ?
#
loop_
_entity_poly.entity_id
_entity_poly.type
_entity_poly.pdbx_seq_one_letter_code
_entity_poly.pdbx_strand_id
1 'polypeptide(L)'
;MSQTPPEAVPAPEPVPVPEPVPTPEAAAEKARQRRDLLIAGALVLAAALGGGGYLLLGGGSGHAAEAARTAAPTPAATRAYGVTAGGSHYGDLGELLLPVPRTMEPGPDVQSYGNDTVLGAAQAKAMLEGGDGSSHLTAKERKQADALLDAMHIKGAALRTYHSKGGGWEYVVTVVQVGNKTAAAQGPETFRKLSSQSDVFAKGPAVPGHPHAVCVLPSDSARKDDGSDWLDGMYCQATEGDLMIQFQAAGPAPLPRSEAVDLVDQQLDRVQAPGEGV
;
A
#
# COMPACT_ATOMS: atom_id res chain seq x y z
N MET A 1 81.94 -15.81 44.94
CA MET A 1 81.84 -14.35 44.70
C MET A 1 80.60 -14.12 43.85
N SER A 2 79.56 -13.59 44.48
CA SER A 2 78.21 -13.43 43.92
C SER A 2 78.19 -12.38 42.81
N GLN A 3 77.60 -12.72 41.66
CA GLN A 3 77.25 -11.74 40.61
C GLN A 3 75.73 -11.60 40.60
N THR A 4 75.28 -10.38 40.89
CA THR A 4 73.89 -9.92 40.81
C THR A 4 73.42 -9.90 39.35
N PRO A 5 72.20 -10.35 39.02
CA PRO A 5 71.66 -10.26 37.66
C PRO A 5 71.27 -8.81 37.32
N PRO A 6 71.38 -8.39 36.05
CA PRO A 6 71.05 -7.03 35.64
C PRO A 6 69.54 -6.75 35.67
N GLU A 7 69.22 -5.53 36.10
CA GLU A 7 67.89 -4.93 36.24
C GLU A 7 67.19 -4.78 34.87
N ALA A 8 65.94 -5.25 34.77
CA ALA A 8 65.15 -5.20 33.55
C ALA A 8 64.60 -3.78 33.32
N VAL A 9 64.91 -3.18 32.17
CA VAL A 9 64.36 -1.90 31.73
C VAL A 9 62.87 -2.10 31.35
N PRO A 10 61.93 -1.28 31.86
CA PRO A 10 60.52 -1.40 31.49
C PRO A 10 60.28 -0.92 30.05
N ALA A 11 59.45 -1.66 29.32
CA ALA A 11 59.02 -1.33 27.97
C ALA A 11 58.14 -0.06 27.95
N PRO A 12 58.21 0.80 26.91
CA PRO A 12 57.38 1.98 26.81
C PRO A 12 55.90 1.63 26.61
N GLU A 13 55.00 2.33 27.32
CA GLU A 13 53.55 2.20 27.15
C GLU A 13 53.10 2.61 25.73
N PRO A 14 52.14 1.90 25.12
CA PRO A 14 51.64 2.24 23.80
C PRO A 14 50.81 3.53 23.84
N VAL A 15 51.18 4.50 23.00
CA VAL A 15 50.41 5.73 22.77
C VAL A 15 49.06 5.36 22.11
N PRO A 16 47.91 5.83 22.61
CA PRO A 16 46.63 5.54 21.97
C PRO A 16 46.55 6.23 20.60
N VAL A 17 46.34 5.42 19.56
CA VAL A 17 46.08 5.89 18.20
C VAL A 17 44.67 6.50 18.18
N PRO A 18 44.48 7.74 17.70
CA PRO A 18 43.14 8.32 17.61
C PRO A 18 42.29 7.53 16.60
N GLU A 19 41.06 7.21 16.99
CA GLU A 19 40.11 6.52 16.11
C GLU A 19 39.86 7.34 14.83
N PRO A 20 39.82 6.70 13.65
CA PRO A 20 39.58 7.40 12.41
C PRO A 20 38.16 7.95 12.37
N VAL A 21 38.05 9.28 12.28
CA VAL A 21 36.76 9.96 12.02
C VAL A 21 36.25 9.49 10.65
N PRO A 22 35.01 9.01 10.53
CA PRO A 22 34.49 8.49 9.28
C PRO A 22 34.43 9.60 8.22
N THR A 23 35.01 9.33 7.05
CA THR A 23 35.07 10.24 5.91
C THR A 23 33.65 10.59 5.42
N PRO A 24 33.37 11.84 4.99
CA PRO A 24 32.04 12.26 4.51
C PRO A 24 31.45 11.36 3.40
N GLU A 25 32.31 10.73 2.61
CA GLU A 25 31.95 9.82 1.53
C GLU A 25 31.34 8.51 2.05
N ALA A 26 31.91 7.93 3.12
CA ALA A 26 31.35 6.74 3.78
C ALA A 26 30.02 7.05 4.50
N ALA A 27 29.81 8.28 4.95
CA ALA A 27 28.53 8.72 5.50
C ALA A 27 27.48 8.90 4.38
N ALA A 28 27.88 9.41 3.21
CA ALA A 28 27.01 9.56 2.05
C ALA A 28 26.60 8.21 1.43
N GLU A 29 27.52 7.23 1.34
CA GLU A 29 27.21 5.87 0.88
C GLU A 29 26.24 5.15 1.83
N LYS A 30 26.45 5.26 3.15
CA LYS A 30 25.51 4.73 4.14
C LYS A 30 24.15 5.41 4.07
N ALA A 31 24.10 6.71 3.80
CA ALA A 31 22.85 7.44 3.61
C ALA A 31 22.11 6.98 2.34
N ARG A 32 22.84 6.73 1.24
CA ARG A 32 22.29 6.23 -0.02
C ARG A 32 21.77 4.79 0.12
N GLN A 33 22.55 3.89 0.73
CA GLN A 33 22.11 2.52 1.04
C GLN A 33 20.88 2.46 1.94
N ARG A 34 20.79 3.35 2.95
CA ARG A 34 19.59 3.46 3.79
C ARG A 34 18.39 3.98 2.99
N ARG A 35 18.60 4.91 2.06
CA ARG A 35 17.55 5.43 1.16
C ARG A 35 17.06 4.34 0.22
N ASP A 36 17.96 3.56 -0.37
CA ASP A 36 17.63 2.48 -1.30
C ASP A 36 16.91 1.33 -0.60
N LEU A 37 17.29 1.00 0.64
CA LEU A 37 16.57 0.04 1.48
C LEU A 37 15.18 0.51 1.91
N LEU A 38 14.99 1.82 2.09
CA LEU A 38 13.68 2.43 2.38
C LEU A 38 12.79 2.46 1.13
N ILE A 39 13.36 2.70 -0.05
CA ILE A 39 12.65 2.68 -1.34
C ILE A 39 12.24 1.26 -1.71
N ALA A 40 13.12 0.26 -1.50
CA ALA A 40 12.77 -1.15 -1.66
C ALA A 40 11.63 -1.56 -0.73
N GLY A 41 11.70 -1.20 0.56
CA GLY A 41 10.58 -1.42 1.51
C GLY A 41 9.29 -0.68 1.11
N ALA A 42 9.39 0.47 0.44
CA ALA A 42 8.25 1.24 -0.05
C ALA A 42 7.57 0.61 -1.30
N LEU A 43 8.36 0.05 -2.21
CA LEU A 43 7.89 -0.72 -3.36
C LEU A 43 7.14 -1.98 -2.91
N VAL A 44 7.65 -2.62 -1.87
CA VAL A 44 7.05 -3.78 -1.21
C VAL A 44 5.73 -3.42 -0.53
N LEU A 45 5.67 -2.26 0.14
CA LEU A 45 4.44 -1.72 0.71
C LEU A 45 3.38 -1.42 -0.36
N ALA A 46 3.76 -0.89 -1.52
CA ALA A 46 2.84 -0.65 -2.63
C ALA A 46 2.31 -1.95 -3.25
N ALA A 47 3.17 -2.98 -3.36
CA ALA A 47 2.77 -4.30 -3.83
C ALA A 47 1.87 -5.05 -2.83
N ALA A 48 2.23 -5.08 -1.54
CA ALA A 48 1.51 -5.83 -0.49
C ALA A 48 0.19 -5.16 -0.08
N LEU A 49 0.13 -3.83 -0.06
CA LEU A 49 -1.08 -3.08 0.34
C LEU A 49 -1.98 -2.71 -0.86
N GLY A 50 -1.55 -2.97 -2.09
CA GLY A 50 -2.23 -2.47 -3.29
C GLY A 50 -2.76 -3.53 -4.24
N GLY A 51 -2.52 -4.83 -4.02
CA GLY A 51 -2.93 -5.88 -4.96
C GLY A 51 -2.38 -5.70 -6.37
N GLY A 52 -1.24 -5.03 -6.52
CA GLY A 52 -0.84 -4.36 -7.78
C GLY A 52 0.34 -4.93 -8.56
N GLY A 53 1.04 -5.91 -8.02
CA GLY A 53 2.27 -6.44 -8.60
C GLY A 53 2.07 -7.17 -9.93
N TYR A 54 0.84 -7.61 -10.23
CA TYR A 54 0.48 -8.25 -11.49
C TYR A 54 0.74 -7.34 -12.71
N LEU A 55 0.49 -6.04 -12.56
CA LEU A 55 0.68 -5.04 -13.63
C LEU A 55 2.13 -4.61 -13.81
N LEU A 56 2.89 -4.54 -12.72
CA LEU A 56 4.27 -4.03 -12.72
C LEU A 56 5.26 -4.95 -13.45
N LEU A 57 4.89 -6.22 -13.68
CA LEU A 57 5.84 -7.24 -14.14
C LEU A 57 5.39 -7.97 -15.42
N GLY A 58 4.36 -7.48 -16.11
CA GLY A 58 3.95 -7.96 -17.43
C GLY A 58 3.36 -9.38 -17.44
N GLY A 59 2.86 -9.86 -16.30
CA GLY A 59 2.40 -11.24 -16.13
C GLY A 59 0.90 -11.43 -16.39
N GLY A 60 0.36 -10.90 -17.49
CA GLY A 60 -1.06 -11.03 -17.83
C GLY A 60 -1.41 -12.38 -18.45
N SER A 61 -1.88 -13.36 -17.67
CA SER A 61 -2.75 -14.44 -18.14
C SER A 61 -4.17 -14.22 -17.62
N GLY A 62 -5.00 -13.55 -18.43
CA GLY A 62 -6.40 -13.28 -18.12
C GLY A 62 -7.18 -14.58 -17.88
N HIS A 63 -7.64 -14.77 -16.65
CA HIS A 63 -8.73 -15.67 -16.35
C HIS A 63 -9.70 -14.94 -15.43
N ALA A 64 -10.60 -14.17 -16.04
CA ALA A 64 -11.78 -13.67 -15.38
C ALA A 64 -12.68 -14.88 -15.04
N ALA A 65 -12.67 -15.29 -13.77
CA ALA A 65 -13.70 -16.18 -13.27
C ALA A 65 -14.99 -15.37 -13.10
N GLU A 66 -16.06 -15.81 -13.76
CA GLU A 66 -17.37 -15.15 -13.71
C GLU A 66 -18.00 -15.37 -12.33
N ALA A 67 -17.88 -14.37 -11.44
CA ALA A 67 -18.50 -14.39 -10.12
C ALA A 67 -20.02 -14.15 -10.21
N ALA A 68 -20.77 -14.76 -9.29
CA ALA A 68 -22.23 -14.66 -9.26
C ALA A 68 -22.69 -13.23 -9.01
N ARG A 69 -23.65 -12.78 -9.83
CA ARG A 69 -24.15 -11.40 -9.87
C ARG A 69 -25.18 -11.18 -8.77
N THR A 70 -24.82 -10.45 -7.72
CA THR A 70 -25.79 -9.84 -6.80
C THR A 70 -25.59 -8.33 -6.80
N ALA A 71 -26.52 -7.60 -7.42
CA ALA A 71 -26.53 -6.14 -7.39
C ALA A 71 -26.89 -5.68 -5.98
N ALA A 72 -25.95 -5.05 -5.29
CA ALA A 72 -26.21 -4.36 -4.04
C ALA A 72 -27.06 -3.10 -4.30
N PRO A 73 -28.09 -2.80 -3.48
CA PRO A 73 -28.87 -1.58 -3.60
C PRO A 73 -28.00 -0.35 -3.37
N THR A 74 -28.32 0.78 -4.00
CA THR A 74 -27.70 2.09 -3.74
C THR A 74 -28.17 2.61 -2.37
N PRO A 75 -27.33 2.68 -1.32
CA PRO A 75 -27.69 3.22 -0.02
C PRO A 75 -27.52 4.74 -0.04
N ALA A 76 -28.51 5.42 0.53
CA ALA A 76 -28.36 6.80 0.98
C ALA A 76 -27.41 6.85 2.19
N ALA A 77 -26.83 8.02 2.47
CA ALA A 77 -26.14 8.26 3.73
C ALA A 77 -27.10 8.00 4.90
N THR A 78 -26.91 6.88 5.59
CA THR A 78 -27.64 6.54 6.81
C THR A 78 -26.73 6.81 8.00
N ARG A 79 -27.29 7.14 9.17
CA ARG A 79 -26.52 7.16 10.43
C ARG A 79 -26.16 5.76 10.94
N ALA A 80 -26.13 4.75 10.05
CA ALA A 80 -25.92 3.35 10.42
C ALA A 80 -24.42 2.99 10.48
N TYR A 81 -23.60 3.65 9.66
CA TYR A 81 -22.15 3.48 9.61
C TYR A 81 -21.44 4.82 9.44
N GLY A 82 -20.12 4.83 9.67
CA GLY A 82 -19.24 5.98 9.49
C GLY A 82 -18.10 6.00 10.51
N VAL A 83 -17.20 6.97 10.39
CA VAL A 83 -16.12 7.20 11.37
C VAL A 83 -16.51 8.31 12.33
N THR A 84 -16.48 8.01 13.64
CA THR A 84 -16.75 9.02 14.67
C THR A 84 -15.60 10.01 14.82
N ALA A 85 -15.86 11.18 15.42
CA ALA A 85 -14.82 12.14 15.79
C ALA A 85 -13.71 11.58 16.71
N GLY A 86 -13.98 10.48 17.45
CA GLY A 86 -12.96 9.75 18.22
C GLY A 86 -12.02 8.90 17.33
N GLY A 87 -12.27 8.88 16.03
CA GLY A 87 -11.55 8.13 15.01
C GLY A 87 -11.79 6.63 15.11
N SER A 88 -12.93 6.18 15.62
CA SER A 88 -13.36 4.78 15.49
C SER A 88 -14.58 4.72 14.62
N HIS A 89 -14.63 3.75 13.71
CA HIS A 89 -15.83 3.51 12.93
C HIS A 89 -16.95 2.85 13.75
N TYR A 90 -18.17 2.96 13.23
CA TYR A 90 -19.35 2.23 13.66
C TYR A 90 -20.07 1.66 12.42
N GLY A 91 -20.99 0.73 12.65
CA GLY A 91 -21.63 -0.06 11.58
C GLY A 91 -20.74 -1.21 11.11
N ASP A 92 -21.28 -2.03 10.20
CA ASP A 92 -20.56 -3.18 9.66
C ASP A 92 -19.54 -2.75 8.60
N LEU A 93 -18.36 -3.39 8.55
CA LEU A 93 -17.32 -3.05 7.56
C LEU A 93 -17.81 -3.14 6.11
N GLY A 94 -18.71 -4.08 5.80
CA GLY A 94 -19.30 -4.20 4.46
C GLY A 94 -20.21 -3.03 4.09
N GLU A 95 -20.82 -2.36 5.07
CA GLU A 95 -21.65 -1.17 4.82
C GLU A 95 -20.81 0.07 4.51
N LEU A 96 -19.54 0.09 4.92
CA LEU A 96 -18.59 1.15 4.60
C LEU A 96 -18.09 1.08 3.14
N LEU A 97 -18.25 -0.06 2.45
CA LEU A 97 -17.88 -0.21 1.05
C LEU A 97 -18.85 0.50 0.12
N LEU A 98 -18.30 1.22 -0.86
CA LEU A 98 -19.04 1.88 -1.92
C LEU A 98 -19.93 0.84 -2.63
N PRO A 99 -21.22 1.09 -2.79
CA PRO A 99 -22.09 0.20 -3.56
C PRO A 99 -21.71 0.27 -5.04
N VAL A 100 -21.99 -0.78 -5.80
CA VAL A 100 -21.74 -0.79 -7.24
C VAL A 100 -22.45 0.40 -7.91
N PRO A 101 -21.69 1.37 -8.47
CA PRO A 101 -22.30 2.53 -9.12
C PRO A 101 -23.14 2.11 -10.32
N ARG A 102 -24.15 2.90 -10.68
CA ARG A 102 -25.02 2.60 -11.84
C ARG A 102 -24.26 2.54 -13.17
N THR A 103 -23.07 3.13 -13.24
CA THR A 103 -22.17 3.16 -14.40
C THR A 103 -21.26 1.93 -14.48
N MET A 104 -21.28 1.05 -13.48
CA MET A 104 -20.40 -0.10 -13.36
C MET A 104 -21.18 -1.38 -13.09
N GLU A 105 -20.45 -2.49 -13.04
CA GLU A 105 -20.94 -3.83 -12.72
C GLU A 105 -20.03 -4.47 -11.65
N PRO A 106 -20.51 -5.49 -10.91
CA PRO A 106 -19.67 -6.22 -9.96
C PRO A 106 -18.47 -6.86 -10.66
N GLY A 107 -17.27 -6.61 -10.14
CA GLY A 107 -16.02 -7.09 -10.72
C GLY A 107 -15.72 -8.56 -10.40
N PRO A 108 -14.53 -9.04 -10.80
CA PRO A 108 -14.08 -10.41 -10.54
C PRO A 108 -13.69 -10.63 -9.08
N ASP A 109 -13.46 -11.89 -8.71
CA ASP A 109 -13.00 -12.27 -7.39
C ASP A 109 -11.56 -11.83 -7.10
N VAL A 110 -11.28 -11.44 -5.86
CA VAL A 110 -9.91 -11.17 -5.38
C VAL A 110 -9.34 -12.40 -4.69
N GLN A 111 -8.29 -13.02 -5.26
CA GLN A 111 -7.54 -14.15 -4.66
C GLN A 111 -8.38 -15.35 -4.16
N SER A 112 -9.63 -15.52 -4.59
CA SER A 112 -10.64 -16.49 -4.07
C SER A 112 -11.48 -16.05 -2.86
N TYR A 113 -11.34 -14.81 -2.38
CA TYR A 113 -12.18 -14.28 -1.30
C TYR A 113 -13.58 -13.84 -1.77
N GLY A 114 -13.78 -13.73 -3.08
CA GLY A 114 -14.99 -13.19 -3.70
C GLY A 114 -14.81 -11.76 -4.20
N ASN A 115 -15.88 -11.17 -4.72
CA ASN A 115 -15.93 -9.80 -5.23
C ASN A 115 -16.66 -8.80 -4.31
N ASP A 116 -17.25 -9.28 -3.21
CA ASP A 116 -17.94 -8.48 -2.20
C ASP A 116 -17.96 -9.27 -0.88
N THR A 117 -16.99 -9.01 0.01
CA THR A 117 -16.79 -9.85 1.20
C THR A 117 -16.26 -9.08 2.40
N VAL A 118 -16.53 -9.63 3.58
CA VAL A 118 -15.99 -9.18 4.86
C VAL A 118 -15.12 -10.29 5.44
N LEU A 119 -13.88 -9.95 5.75
CA LEU A 119 -12.84 -10.83 6.23
C LEU A 119 -12.54 -10.56 7.70
N GLY A 120 -12.41 -11.63 8.49
CA GLY A 120 -11.87 -11.53 9.85
C GLY A 120 -10.37 -11.21 9.84
N ALA A 121 -9.81 -10.85 11.00
CA ALA A 121 -8.41 -10.42 11.16
C ALA A 121 -7.38 -11.31 10.45
N ALA A 122 -7.46 -12.63 10.63
CA ALA A 122 -6.49 -13.57 10.05
C ALA A 122 -6.60 -13.63 8.51
N GLN A 123 -7.82 -13.62 7.97
CA GLN A 123 -8.06 -13.63 6.52
C GLN A 123 -7.64 -12.30 5.89
N ALA A 124 -7.97 -11.17 6.54
CA ALA A 124 -7.57 -9.85 6.09
C ALA A 124 -6.05 -9.70 6.06
N LYS A 125 -5.35 -10.20 7.10
CA LYS A 125 -3.88 -10.20 7.12
C LYS A 125 -3.32 -11.08 6.00
N ALA A 126 -3.80 -12.30 5.85
CA ALA A 126 -3.35 -13.22 4.80
C ALA A 126 -3.57 -12.65 3.38
N MET A 127 -4.69 -11.95 3.15
CA MET A 127 -4.97 -11.29 1.88
C MET A 127 -3.95 -10.18 1.56
N LEU A 128 -3.58 -9.37 2.56
CA LEU A 128 -2.57 -8.31 2.41
C LEU A 128 -1.15 -8.88 2.28
N GLU A 129 -0.84 -9.98 2.96
CA GLU A 129 0.43 -10.72 2.78
C GLU A 129 0.51 -11.37 1.38
N GLY A 130 -0.63 -11.87 0.88
CA GLY A 130 -0.76 -12.61 -0.38
C GLY A 130 -1.02 -11.75 -1.61
N GLY A 131 -1.18 -10.42 -1.47
CA GLY A 131 -1.49 -9.49 -2.54
C GLY A 131 -0.63 -9.65 -3.79
N ASP A 132 -1.19 -9.31 -4.96
CA ASP A 132 -0.49 -9.45 -6.23
C ASP A 132 0.82 -8.67 -6.16
N GLY A 133 1.96 -9.36 -6.34
CA GLY A 133 3.30 -8.80 -6.09
C GLY A 133 4.07 -9.44 -4.95
N SER A 134 3.39 -10.09 -3.99
CA SER A 134 4.00 -10.83 -2.89
C SER A 134 4.98 -11.92 -3.34
N SER A 135 4.71 -12.55 -4.49
CA SER A 135 5.54 -13.57 -5.13
C SER A 135 6.90 -13.04 -5.61
N HIS A 136 7.00 -11.73 -5.88
CA HIS A 136 8.22 -11.09 -6.38
C HIS A 136 9.10 -10.53 -5.26
N LEU A 137 8.63 -10.58 -4.02
CA LEU A 137 9.37 -10.10 -2.87
C LEU A 137 10.53 -11.06 -2.54
N THR A 138 11.67 -10.51 -2.18
CA THR A 138 12.75 -11.25 -1.53
C THR A 138 12.33 -11.65 -0.11
N ALA A 139 13.03 -12.60 0.51
CA ALA A 139 12.75 -13.01 1.89
C ALA A 139 12.89 -11.86 2.90
N LYS A 140 13.83 -10.94 2.66
CA LYS A 140 14.04 -9.76 3.51
C LYS A 140 12.87 -8.79 3.38
N GLU A 141 12.38 -8.57 2.17
CA GLU A 141 11.28 -7.68 1.87
C GLU A 141 9.96 -8.22 2.42
N ARG A 142 9.67 -9.52 2.26
CA ARG A 142 8.52 -10.17 2.91
C ARG A 142 8.52 -9.92 4.42
N LYS A 143 9.65 -10.17 5.08
CA LYS A 143 9.77 -9.92 6.53
C LYS A 143 9.50 -8.46 6.92
N GLN A 144 9.89 -7.50 6.08
CA GLN A 144 9.60 -6.09 6.32
C GLN A 144 8.12 -5.78 6.13
N ALA A 145 7.49 -6.33 5.08
CA ALA A 145 6.04 -6.22 4.86
C ALA A 145 5.26 -6.79 6.05
N ASP A 146 5.58 -8.02 6.46
CA ASP A 146 4.93 -8.72 7.56
C ASP A 146 5.00 -7.90 8.86
N ALA A 147 6.18 -7.35 9.17
CA ALA A 147 6.37 -6.52 10.36
C ALA A 147 5.52 -5.23 10.34
N LEU A 148 5.29 -4.65 9.15
CA LEU A 148 4.44 -3.47 8.99
C LEU A 148 2.95 -3.84 9.14
N LEU A 149 2.52 -4.95 8.54
CA LEU A 149 1.17 -5.49 8.70
C LEU A 149 0.88 -5.83 10.17
N ASP A 150 1.83 -6.45 10.87
CA ASP A 150 1.75 -6.75 12.30
C ASP A 150 1.63 -5.47 13.14
N ALA A 151 2.40 -4.44 12.81
CA ALA A 151 2.39 -3.16 13.51
C ALA A 151 1.04 -2.43 13.39
N MET A 152 0.28 -2.65 12.32
CA MET A 152 -1.07 -2.08 12.14
C MET A 152 -2.12 -2.72 13.05
N HIS A 153 -1.88 -3.93 13.57
CA HIS A 153 -2.84 -4.69 14.35
C HIS A 153 -4.19 -4.84 13.61
N ILE A 154 -4.15 -5.45 12.42
CA ILE A 154 -5.33 -5.66 11.56
C ILE A 154 -6.41 -6.44 12.33
N LYS A 155 -7.64 -5.92 12.33
CA LYS A 155 -8.80 -6.52 13.01
C LYS A 155 -9.79 -7.17 12.03
N GLY A 156 -9.76 -6.75 10.79
CA GLY A 156 -10.61 -7.25 9.71
C GLY A 156 -10.47 -6.38 8.47
N ALA A 157 -11.11 -6.79 7.39
CA ALA A 157 -11.22 -6.00 6.18
C ALA A 157 -12.55 -6.26 5.48
N ALA A 158 -13.02 -5.30 4.70
CA ALA A 158 -14.05 -5.55 3.70
C ALA A 158 -13.49 -5.16 2.33
N LEU A 159 -13.85 -5.92 1.30
CA LEU A 159 -13.45 -5.63 -0.07
C LEU A 159 -14.66 -5.69 -1.01
N ARG A 160 -14.63 -4.85 -2.04
CA ARG A 160 -15.54 -4.96 -3.20
C ARG A 160 -14.81 -4.63 -4.49
N THR A 161 -15.10 -5.40 -5.54
CA THR A 161 -14.57 -5.15 -6.88
C THR A 161 -15.66 -4.67 -7.83
N TYR A 162 -15.24 -3.91 -8.84
CA TYR A 162 -16.08 -3.32 -9.86
C TYR A 162 -15.40 -3.46 -11.22
N HIS A 163 -16.17 -3.46 -12.29
CA HIS A 163 -15.63 -3.23 -13.64
C HIS A 163 -16.45 -2.22 -14.42
N SER A 164 -15.79 -1.56 -15.37
CA SER A 164 -16.42 -0.59 -16.27
C SER A 164 -17.42 -1.27 -17.21
N LYS A 165 -18.58 -0.63 -17.44
CA LYS A 165 -19.54 -1.09 -18.45
C LYS A 165 -18.91 -1.08 -19.84
N GLY A 166 -18.83 -2.24 -20.48
CA GLY A 166 -18.12 -2.46 -21.75
C GLY A 166 -16.81 -3.24 -21.61
N GLY A 167 -16.40 -3.56 -20.38
CA GLY A 167 -15.15 -4.26 -20.09
C GLY A 167 -13.92 -3.37 -20.25
N GLY A 168 -12.80 -3.79 -19.67
CA GLY A 168 -11.50 -3.13 -19.82
C GLY A 168 -10.92 -2.64 -18.50
N TRP A 169 -11.71 -2.06 -17.60
CA TRP A 169 -11.18 -1.55 -16.33
C TRP A 169 -11.76 -2.29 -15.14
N GLU A 170 -10.88 -2.75 -14.27
CA GLU A 170 -11.18 -3.38 -12.99
C GLU A 170 -10.75 -2.46 -11.85
N TYR A 171 -11.59 -2.39 -10.82
CA TYR A 171 -11.37 -1.56 -9.66
C TYR A 171 -11.54 -2.42 -8.40
N VAL A 172 -10.62 -2.30 -7.46
CA VAL A 172 -10.68 -2.98 -6.17
C VAL A 172 -10.66 -1.93 -5.07
N VAL A 173 -11.66 -1.97 -4.20
CA VAL A 173 -11.68 -1.19 -2.96
C VAL A 173 -11.53 -2.14 -1.80
N THR A 174 -10.59 -1.83 -0.89
CA THR A 174 -10.42 -2.53 0.38
C THR A 174 -10.46 -1.53 1.53
N VAL A 175 -11.32 -1.78 2.51
CA VAL A 175 -11.40 -1.06 3.78
C VAL A 175 -10.86 -1.97 4.87
N VAL A 176 -9.71 -1.62 5.45
CA VAL A 176 -9.03 -2.41 6.48
C VAL A 176 -9.23 -1.76 7.84
N GLN A 177 -9.76 -2.51 8.80
CA GLN A 177 -9.82 -2.06 10.20
C GLN A 177 -8.47 -2.32 10.88
N VAL A 178 -7.92 -1.28 11.52
CA VAL A 178 -6.63 -1.34 12.20
C VAL A 178 -6.75 -1.04 13.70
N GLY A 179 -5.89 -1.65 14.50
CA GLY A 179 -5.72 -1.32 15.93
C GLY A 179 -4.72 -0.19 16.17
N ASN A 180 -3.83 0.07 15.21
CA ASN A 180 -2.78 1.08 15.31
C ASN A 180 -2.83 2.06 14.12
N LYS A 181 -3.51 3.19 14.34
CA LYS A 181 -3.70 4.26 13.34
C LYS A 181 -2.38 4.86 12.85
N THR A 182 -1.42 5.03 13.76
CA THR A 182 -0.10 5.60 13.45
C THR A 182 0.69 4.70 12.50
N ALA A 183 0.59 3.38 12.67
CA ALA A 183 1.19 2.41 11.75
C ALA A 183 0.48 2.43 10.40
N ALA A 184 -0.85 2.48 10.37
CA ALA A 184 -1.62 2.55 9.12
C ALA A 184 -1.32 3.82 8.31
N ALA A 185 -1.14 4.96 8.98
CA ALA A 185 -0.77 6.22 8.33
C ALA A 185 0.60 6.17 7.62
N GLN A 186 1.46 5.20 7.93
CA GLN A 186 2.73 5.02 7.20
C GLN A 186 2.52 4.59 5.75
N GLY A 187 1.39 3.97 5.40
CA GLY A 187 1.06 3.55 4.04
C GLY A 187 1.00 4.73 3.07
N PRO A 188 0.05 5.69 3.26
CA PRO A 188 -0.03 6.89 2.43
C PRO A 188 1.26 7.71 2.38
N GLU A 189 1.97 7.84 3.50
CA GLU A 189 3.28 8.52 3.54
C GLU A 189 4.35 7.81 2.70
N THR A 190 4.29 6.48 2.66
CA THR A 190 5.17 5.67 1.81
C THR A 190 4.87 5.91 0.34
N PHE A 191 3.60 5.94 -0.07
CA PHE A 191 3.21 6.26 -1.45
C PHE A 191 3.68 7.66 -1.86
N ARG A 192 3.58 8.62 -0.94
CA ARG A 192 4.03 10.00 -1.18
C ARG A 192 5.55 10.08 -1.36
N LYS A 193 6.32 9.35 -0.55
CA LYS A 193 7.78 9.25 -0.70
C LYS A 193 8.14 8.55 -2.00
N LEU A 194 7.48 7.44 -2.30
CA LEU A 194 7.77 6.63 -3.48
C LEU A 194 7.55 7.44 -4.76
N SER A 195 6.40 8.11 -4.88
CA SER A 195 6.09 8.97 -6.04
C SER A 195 6.95 10.24 -6.17
N SER A 196 7.71 10.63 -5.13
CA SER A 196 8.59 11.80 -5.17
C SER A 196 10.08 11.45 -5.22
N GLN A 197 10.44 10.18 -4.97
CA GLN A 197 11.84 9.75 -4.79
C GLN A 197 12.23 8.54 -5.63
N SER A 198 11.28 7.81 -6.23
CA SER A 198 11.56 6.71 -7.16
C SER A 198 11.17 7.07 -8.59
N ASP A 199 11.79 6.38 -9.52
CA ASP A 199 11.50 6.37 -10.95
C ASP A 199 10.52 5.26 -11.31
N VAL A 200 9.91 4.57 -10.33
CA VAL A 200 8.97 3.47 -10.57
C VAL A 200 7.53 3.98 -10.55
N PHE A 201 7.23 4.92 -9.66
CA PHE A 201 5.90 5.50 -9.52
C PHE A 201 5.93 7.00 -9.79
N ALA A 202 5.00 7.47 -10.62
CA ALA A 202 4.68 8.88 -10.75
C ALA A 202 3.60 9.28 -9.73
N LYS A 203 3.55 10.58 -9.42
CA LYS A 203 2.46 11.15 -8.61
C LYS A 203 1.14 10.98 -9.36
N GLY A 204 0.14 10.41 -8.67
CA GLY A 204 -1.22 10.27 -9.18
C GLY A 204 -2.04 11.55 -9.05
N PRO A 205 -3.27 11.54 -9.60
CA PRO A 205 -4.21 12.65 -9.43
C PRO A 205 -4.54 12.88 -7.95
N ALA A 206 -4.81 14.13 -7.60
CA ALA A 206 -5.34 14.46 -6.28
C ALA A 206 -6.81 14.05 -6.21
N VAL A 207 -7.26 13.67 -5.01
CA VAL A 207 -8.67 13.41 -4.74
C VAL A 207 -9.27 14.69 -4.13
N PRO A 208 -10.30 15.31 -4.75
CA PRO A 208 -11.01 16.45 -4.18
C PRO A 208 -11.47 16.17 -2.75
N GLY A 209 -11.55 17.18 -1.88
CA GLY A 209 -12.04 17.01 -0.49
C GLY A 209 -11.13 16.19 0.45
N HIS A 210 -10.21 15.37 -0.07
CA HIS A 210 -9.44 14.40 0.70
C HIS A 210 -7.91 14.61 0.53
N PRO A 211 -7.33 15.67 1.10
CA PRO A 211 -5.91 16.01 0.93
C PRO A 211 -4.94 14.98 1.54
N HIS A 212 -5.45 14.09 2.41
CA HIS A 212 -4.68 13.01 3.02
C HIS A 212 -4.65 11.75 2.14
N ALA A 213 -5.50 11.66 1.11
CA ALA A 213 -5.45 10.57 0.14
C ALA A 213 -4.24 10.74 -0.78
N VAL A 214 -3.49 9.66 -0.98
CA VAL A 214 -2.30 9.65 -1.83
C VAL A 214 -2.48 8.62 -2.92
N CYS A 215 -2.55 9.09 -4.16
CA CYS A 215 -2.58 8.25 -5.35
C CYS A 215 -1.23 8.24 -6.06
N VAL A 216 -0.86 7.09 -6.63
CA VAL A 216 0.34 6.88 -7.44
C VAL A 216 0.00 6.13 -8.72
N LEU A 217 0.78 6.36 -9.76
CA LEU A 217 0.67 5.71 -11.07
C LEU A 217 1.98 5.01 -11.38
N PRO A 218 1.98 3.88 -12.11
CA PRO A 218 3.20 3.40 -12.76
C PRO A 218 3.84 4.53 -13.59
N SER A 219 5.14 4.66 -13.50
CA SER A 219 5.90 5.63 -14.32
C SER A 219 6.11 5.12 -15.74
N ASP A 220 6.38 6.03 -16.68
CA ASP A 220 6.74 5.67 -18.05
C ASP A 220 8.03 4.82 -18.10
N SER A 221 8.96 5.04 -17.17
CA SER A 221 10.20 4.24 -17.01
C SER A 221 9.94 2.79 -16.58
N ALA A 222 8.79 2.50 -15.98
CA ALA A 222 8.39 1.13 -15.66
C ALA A 222 7.80 0.40 -16.87
N ARG A 223 7.42 1.13 -17.94
CA ARG A 223 6.86 0.53 -19.16
C ARG A 223 7.97 0.00 -20.06
N LYS A 224 7.88 -1.26 -20.46
CA LYS A 224 8.79 -1.86 -21.44
C LYS A 224 8.27 -1.52 -22.85
N ASP A 225 9.13 -0.93 -23.68
CA ASP A 225 8.86 -0.72 -25.10
C ASP A 225 9.12 -2.01 -25.90
N ASP A 226 8.37 -3.08 -25.61
CA ASP A 226 8.46 -4.37 -26.31
C ASP A 226 7.29 -4.65 -27.26
N GLY A 227 6.38 -3.67 -27.42
CA GLY A 227 5.22 -3.77 -28.30
C GLY A 227 4.04 -4.55 -27.71
N SER A 228 4.07 -4.89 -26.42
CA SER A 228 2.93 -5.50 -25.72
C SER A 228 1.83 -4.49 -25.39
N ASP A 229 0.57 -4.95 -25.37
CA ASP A 229 -0.57 -4.20 -24.85
C ASP A 229 -0.36 -3.98 -23.36
N TRP A 230 0.08 -2.77 -22.99
CA TRP A 230 0.40 -2.45 -21.61
C TRP A 230 -0.85 -2.20 -20.78
N LEU A 231 -0.85 -2.76 -19.58
CA LEU A 231 -1.85 -2.46 -18.58
C LEU A 231 -1.41 -1.21 -17.81
N ASP A 232 -2.31 -0.23 -17.74
CA ASP A 232 -2.19 0.95 -16.92
C ASP A 232 -2.87 0.72 -15.56
N GLY A 233 -2.59 1.56 -14.59
CA GLY A 233 -3.20 1.43 -13.27
C GLY A 233 -2.99 2.62 -12.35
N MET A 234 -3.72 2.60 -11.26
CA MET A 234 -3.62 3.60 -10.19
C MET A 234 -3.80 2.94 -8.84
N TYR A 235 -3.00 3.36 -7.88
CA TYR A 235 -3.11 2.91 -6.50
C TYR A 235 -3.32 4.12 -5.62
N CYS A 236 -4.36 4.10 -4.78
CA CYS A 236 -4.59 5.13 -3.78
C CYS A 236 -4.65 4.54 -2.39
N GLN A 237 -4.13 5.28 -1.42
CA GLN A 237 -4.27 4.99 -0.01
C GLN A 237 -4.72 6.22 0.77
N ALA A 238 -5.57 5.99 1.76
CA ALA A 238 -6.00 6.98 2.73
C ALA A 238 -6.24 6.31 4.09
N THR A 239 -6.41 7.12 5.13
CA THR A 239 -6.77 6.66 6.47
C THR A 239 -7.84 7.57 7.04
N GLU A 240 -8.90 6.98 7.58
CA GLU A 240 -9.97 7.69 8.26
C GLU A 240 -10.27 6.97 9.58
N GLY A 241 -10.02 7.64 10.71
CA GLY A 241 -10.13 7.03 12.03
C GLY A 241 -9.30 5.74 12.20
N ASP A 242 -9.98 4.61 12.41
CA ASP A 242 -9.39 3.27 12.55
C ASP A 242 -9.46 2.44 11.25
N LEU A 243 -9.72 3.11 10.12
CA LEU A 243 -9.80 2.52 8.80
C LEU A 243 -8.61 2.95 7.95
N MET A 244 -8.03 1.99 7.23
CA MET A 244 -7.14 2.24 6.10
C MET A 244 -7.90 1.87 4.83
N ILE A 245 -8.00 2.81 3.91
CA ILE A 245 -8.70 2.66 2.64
C ILE A 245 -7.65 2.46 1.56
N GLN A 246 -7.80 1.39 0.78
CA GLN A 246 -6.96 1.06 -0.36
C GLN A 246 -7.84 1.00 -1.59
N PHE A 247 -7.36 1.59 -2.67
CA PHE A 247 -8.00 1.56 -3.97
C PHE A 247 -6.97 1.17 -5.03
N GLN A 248 -7.39 0.30 -5.94
CA GLN A 248 -6.64 -0.10 -7.11
C GLN A 248 -7.52 0.02 -8.35
N ALA A 249 -6.95 0.57 -9.42
CA ALA A 249 -7.48 0.49 -10.78
C ALA A 249 -6.47 -0.25 -11.67
N ALA A 250 -6.97 -1.12 -12.55
CA ALA A 250 -6.17 -1.88 -13.50
C ALA A 250 -6.93 -2.06 -14.82
N GLY A 251 -6.26 -1.88 -15.95
CA GLY A 251 -6.88 -2.07 -17.27
C GLY A 251 -5.99 -1.65 -18.44
N PRO A 252 -6.43 -1.83 -19.70
CA PRO A 252 -5.71 -1.35 -20.87
C PRO A 252 -5.59 0.16 -20.85
N ALA A 253 -4.40 0.64 -21.19
CA ALA A 253 -4.17 2.06 -21.31
C ALA A 253 -5.03 2.78 -22.36
N PRO A 254 -5.32 4.08 -22.16
CA PRO A 254 -4.93 4.89 -21.00
C PRO A 254 -5.89 4.74 -19.82
N LEU A 255 -5.38 4.94 -18.59
CA LEU A 255 -6.20 5.03 -17.38
C LEU A 255 -7.31 6.10 -17.50
N PRO A 256 -8.60 5.74 -17.28
CA PRO A 256 -9.68 6.70 -17.14
C PRO A 256 -9.57 7.41 -15.77
N ARG A 257 -8.61 8.33 -15.67
CA ARG A 257 -8.22 8.99 -14.40
C ARG A 257 -9.38 9.63 -13.67
N SER A 258 -10.29 10.30 -14.38
CA SER A 258 -11.46 10.95 -13.78
C SER A 258 -12.39 9.92 -13.13
N GLU A 259 -12.76 8.86 -13.85
CA GLU A 259 -13.62 7.80 -13.31
C GLU A 259 -12.99 7.11 -12.10
N ALA A 260 -11.69 6.82 -12.17
CA ALA A 260 -10.99 6.18 -11.06
C ALA A 260 -10.87 7.10 -9.83
N VAL A 261 -10.66 8.41 -10.01
CA VAL A 261 -10.65 9.39 -8.90
C VAL A 261 -12.04 9.58 -8.32
N ASP A 262 -13.08 9.65 -9.15
CA ASP A 262 -14.46 9.79 -8.71
C ASP A 262 -14.90 8.61 -7.84
N LEU A 263 -14.40 7.39 -8.10
CA LEU A 263 -14.62 6.24 -7.22
C LEU A 263 -13.92 6.38 -5.86
N VAL A 264 -12.68 6.86 -5.86
CA VAL A 264 -11.91 7.07 -4.62
C VAL A 264 -12.60 8.13 -3.77
N ASP A 265 -13.01 9.23 -4.38
CA ASP A 265 -13.77 10.33 -3.76
C ASP A 265 -15.05 9.81 -3.10
N GLN A 266 -15.91 9.13 -3.87
CA GLN A 266 -17.15 8.55 -3.34
C GLN A 266 -16.92 7.54 -2.22
N GLN A 267 -15.83 6.74 -2.29
CA GLN A 267 -15.50 5.80 -1.23
C GLN A 267 -15.03 6.52 0.04
N LEU A 268 -14.26 7.59 -0.07
CA LEU A 268 -13.77 8.35 1.08
C LEU A 268 -14.90 9.16 1.74
N ASP A 269 -15.77 9.78 0.95
CA ASP A 269 -16.99 10.42 1.46
C ASP A 269 -17.89 9.43 2.21
N ARG A 270 -17.99 8.20 1.70
CA ARG A 270 -18.84 7.17 2.31
C ARG A 270 -18.40 6.76 3.71
N VAL A 271 -17.10 6.78 4.01
CA VAL A 271 -16.61 6.36 5.33
C VAL A 271 -16.69 7.48 6.38
N GLN A 272 -16.87 8.73 5.94
CA GLN A 272 -17.04 9.86 6.86
C GLN A 272 -18.39 9.79 7.58
N ALA A 273 -18.47 10.38 8.78
CA ALA A 273 -19.75 10.46 9.48
C ALA A 273 -20.74 11.34 8.70
N PRO A 274 -22.04 11.00 8.70
CA PRO A 274 -23.09 11.85 8.12
C PRO A 274 -23.09 13.24 8.77
N GLY A 275 -22.86 14.28 7.95
CA GLY A 275 -22.79 15.67 8.40
C GLY A 275 -21.37 16.23 8.59
N GLU A 276 -20.34 15.45 8.32
CA GLU A 276 -18.95 15.93 8.22
C GLU A 276 -18.45 16.10 6.77
N GLY A 277 -19.22 15.60 5.79
CA GLY A 277 -19.00 15.87 4.36
C GLY A 277 -19.21 17.35 4.02
N VAL A 278 -18.29 17.91 3.24
CA VAL A 278 -18.16 19.33 2.86
C VAL A 278 -19.39 19.94 2.18
#